data_AF-A0A382SNU1-F1
#
_entry.id   AF-A0A382SNU1-F1
#
_cell.length_a   1.000
_cell.length_b   1.000
_cell.length_c   1.000
_cell.angle_alpha   90.00
_cell.angle_beta   90.00
_cell.angle_gamma   90.00
#
_symmetry.space_group_name_H-M   'P 1'
#
loop_
_entity.id
_entity.type
_entity.pdbx_description
1 polymer ?
#
loop_
_entity_poly.entity_id
_entity_poly.type
_entity_poly.pdbx_seq_one_letter_code
_entity_poly.pdbx_strand_id
1 'polypeptide(L)'
;MIRTELRKWEEYEQKKEWKEFVNSLSKKDYSLYQTFRGYRGVIVKTDKKIERLNQQIEKLNEDKRGYLKKLTEVNSKIDHLRKQFNLSVSVSPWTKDNKNWYCLGTISRSGYNKVSFNLGNMEKKVRPRLMDYYKTNYPKKKQFNSQDLDSQKGRLNFCEKLNMVLYSYHPQIREHIRKNPKMKSLKKSIDFFFPIP
;
A
#
# COMPACT_ATOMS: atom_id res chain seq x y z
N MET A 1 -9.88 24.67 42.60
CA MET A 1 -8.70 25.09 41.81
C MET A 1 -8.27 26.46 42.33
N ILE A 2 -7.03 26.67 42.81
CA ILE A 2 -6.58 28.00 43.26
C ILE A 2 -6.58 28.96 42.07
N ARG A 3 -7.16 30.16 42.22
CA ARG A 3 -7.16 31.21 41.18
C ARG A 3 -5.72 31.57 40.81
N THR A 4 -5.44 31.69 39.51
CA THR A 4 -4.10 31.97 38.96
C THR A 4 -3.48 33.25 39.52
N GLU A 5 -4.32 34.27 39.76
CA GLU A 5 -3.92 35.54 40.39
C GLU A 5 -3.46 35.40 41.85
N LEU A 6 -3.98 34.43 42.61
CA LEU A 6 -3.49 34.16 43.98
C LEU A 6 -2.09 33.54 44.03
N ARG A 7 -1.54 33.14 42.88
CA ARG A 7 -0.19 32.57 42.74
C ARG A 7 0.85 33.60 42.32
N LYS A 8 0.43 34.82 41.98
CA LYS A 8 1.32 35.89 41.49
C LYS A 8 1.58 36.90 42.60
N TRP A 9 2.79 36.86 43.14
CA TRP A 9 3.23 37.73 44.24
C TRP A 9 4.44 38.59 43.82
N GLU A 10 4.80 38.57 42.53
CA GLU A 10 5.95 39.30 41.96
C GLU A 10 5.89 40.80 42.22
N GLU A 11 4.69 41.38 42.20
CA GLU A 11 4.45 42.80 42.43
C GLU A 11 4.73 43.24 43.88
N TYR A 12 4.65 42.30 44.83
CA TYR A 12 4.94 42.55 46.24
C TYR A 12 6.39 42.25 46.58
N GLU A 13 6.96 41.19 46.01
CA GLU A 13 8.30 40.70 46.34
C GLU A 13 9.45 41.66 46.01
N GLN A 14 9.24 42.61 45.10
CA GLN A 14 10.23 43.63 44.77
C GLN A 14 10.24 44.80 45.76
N LYS A 15 9.21 44.93 46.61
CA LYS A 15 9.07 46.03 47.56
C LYS A 15 9.91 45.80 48.82
N LYS A 16 10.49 46.87 49.37
CA LYS A 16 11.32 46.80 50.58
C LYS A 16 10.48 46.37 51.79
N GLU A 17 9.27 46.90 51.87
CA GLU A 17 8.25 46.63 52.87
C GLU A 17 7.86 45.16 52.92
N TRP A 18 7.88 44.47 51.77
CA TRP A 18 7.61 43.04 51.70
C TRP A 18 8.71 42.22 52.39
N LYS A 19 9.97 42.61 52.22
CA LYS A 19 11.10 41.94 52.88
C LYS A 19 11.04 42.14 54.39
N GLU A 20 10.70 43.34 54.84
CA GLU A 20 10.51 43.66 56.26
C GLU A 20 9.32 42.87 56.86
N PHE A 21 8.21 42.78 56.14
CA PHE A 21 7.06 41.95 56.53
C PHE A 21 7.43 40.47 56.65
N VAL A 22 8.09 39.88 55.64
CA VAL A 22 8.52 38.47 55.67
C VAL A 22 9.45 38.19 56.85
N ASN A 23 10.33 39.13 57.20
CA ASN A 23 11.24 39.00 58.35
C ASN A 23 10.53 39.09 59.71
N SER A 24 9.35 39.73 59.75
CA SER A 24 8.52 39.84 60.96
C SER A 24 7.63 38.62 61.22
N LEU A 25 7.55 37.68 60.27
CA LEU A 25 6.69 36.49 60.38
C LEU A 25 7.12 35.57 61.53
N SER A 26 6.13 34.89 62.13
CA SER A 26 6.40 33.78 63.04
C SER A 26 7.13 32.65 62.30
N LYS A 27 7.89 31.81 63.03
CA LYS A 27 8.56 30.64 62.44
C LYS A 27 7.59 29.74 61.65
N LYS A 28 6.35 29.61 62.12
CA LYS A 28 5.32 28.79 61.48
C LYS A 28 4.86 29.40 60.15
N ASP A 29 4.56 30.69 60.14
CA ASP A 29 4.08 31.40 58.94
C ASP A 29 5.18 31.53 57.89
N TYR A 30 6.42 31.77 58.33
CA TYR A 30 7.58 31.76 57.44
C TYR A 30 7.78 30.41 56.75
N SER A 31 7.62 29.30 57.48
CA SER A 31 7.70 27.94 56.92
C SER A 31 6.61 27.69 55.86
N LEU A 32 5.37 28.12 56.13
CA LEU A 32 4.26 28.05 55.17
C LEU A 32 4.55 28.89 53.91
N TYR A 33 5.07 30.11 54.09
CA TYR A 33 5.47 30.98 52.98
C TYR A 33 6.57 30.36 52.12
N GLN A 34 7.61 29.76 52.72
CA GLN A 34 8.67 29.06 52.00
C GLN A 34 8.12 27.88 51.18
N THR A 35 7.18 27.12 51.77
CA THR A 35 6.51 26.01 51.08
C THR A 35 5.70 26.50 49.88
N PHE A 36 4.93 27.57 50.05
CA PHE A 36 4.21 28.23 48.96
C PHE A 36 5.15 28.66 47.82
N ARG A 37 6.27 29.32 48.15
CA ARG A 37 7.31 29.73 47.20
C ARG A 37 7.88 28.55 46.43
N GLY A 38 8.14 27.43 47.12
CA GLY A 38 8.61 26.18 46.52
C GLY A 38 7.64 25.66 45.46
N TYR A 39 6.37 25.46 45.81
CA TYR A 39 5.36 24.97 44.88
C TYR A 39 5.14 25.92 43.70
N ARG A 40 5.11 27.23 43.95
CA ARG A 40 5.03 28.26 42.92
C ARG A 40 6.19 28.14 41.93
N GLY A 41 7.42 27.98 42.42
CA GLY A 41 8.60 27.79 41.57
C GLY A 41 8.51 26.55 40.68
N VAL A 42 7.97 25.44 41.20
CA VAL A 42 7.74 24.21 40.42
C VAL A 42 6.72 24.44 39.31
N ILE A 43 5.62 25.13 39.60
CA ILE A 43 4.58 25.47 38.60
C ILE A 43 5.19 26.29 37.47
N VAL A 44 5.89 27.38 37.78
CA VAL A 44 6.51 28.25 36.76
C VAL A 44 7.51 27.48 35.88
N LYS A 45 8.32 26.59 36.47
CA LYS A 45 9.24 25.74 35.70
C LYS A 45 8.49 24.77 34.80
N THR A 46 7.38 24.23 35.28
CA THR A 46 6.54 23.28 34.53
C THR A 46 5.83 23.98 33.38
N ASP A 47 5.28 25.17 33.59
CA ASP A 47 4.63 25.98 32.55
C ASP A 47 5.61 26.31 31.42
N LYS A 48 6.82 26.75 31.77
CA LYS A 48 7.90 26.98 30.77
C LYS A 48 8.27 25.72 30.00
N LYS A 49 8.23 24.56 30.65
CA LYS A 49 8.48 23.26 29.98
C LYS A 49 7.34 22.91 29.04
N ILE A 50 6.09 23.11 29.45
CA ILE A 50 4.90 22.92 28.62
C ILE A 50 4.97 23.81 27.38
N GLU A 51 5.31 25.09 27.54
CA GLU A 51 5.45 26.04 26.44
C GLU A 51 6.49 25.59 25.41
N ARG A 52 7.68 25.17 25.86
CA ARG A 52 8.72 24.63 24.98
C ARG A 52 8.28 23.37 24.25
N LEU A 53 7.60 22.46 24.94
CA LEU A 53 7.08 21.23 24.33
C LEU A 53 6.01 21.54 23.30
N ASN A 54 5.14 22.52 23.55
CA ASN A 54 4.14 22.97 22.58
C ASN A 54 4.78 23.54 21.31
N GLN A 55 5.83 24.36 21.44
CA GLN A 55 6.60 24.85 20.30
C GLN A 55 7.25 23.71 19.49
N GLN A 56 7.76 22.68 20.16
CA GLN A 56 8.29 21.48 19.49
C GLN A 56 7.21 20.69 18.76
N ILE A 57 6.04 20.53 19.36
CA ILE A 57 4.88 19.87 18.73
C ILE A 57 4.43 20.64 17.49
N GLU A 58 4.39 21.97 17.55
CA GLU A 58 4.04 22.82 16.42
C GLU A 58 5.01 22.61 15.25
N LYS A 59 6.32 22.69 15.51
CA LYS A 59 7.36 22.43 14.50
C LYS A 59 7.25 21.03 13.89
N LEU A 60 7.06 19.99 14.71
CA LEU A 60 6.90 18.62 14.21
C LEU A 60 5.65 18.46 13.33
N ASN A 61 4.57 19.18 13.66
CA ASN A 61 3.37 19.19 12.83
C ASN A 61 3.59 19.89 11.49
N GLU A 62 4.35 20.99 11.46
CA GLU A 62 4.75 21.66 10.22
C GLU A 62 5.62 20.75 9.35
N ASP A 63 6.63 20.11 9.95
CA ASP A 63 7.50 19.15 9.26
C ASP A 63 6.68 18.01 8.65
N LYS A 64 5.76 17.43 9.45
CA LYS A 64 4.83 16.39 8.98
C LYS A 64 3.98 16.87 7.80
N ARG A 65 3.41 18.08 7.86
CA ARG A 65 2.64 18.66 6.74
C ARG A 65 3.51 18.83 5.49
N GLY A 66 4.75 19.30 5.66
CA GLY A 66 5.73 19.44 4.59
C GLY A 66 6.04 18.09 3.92
N TYR A 67 6.30 17.04 4.72
CA TYR A 67 6.51 15.70 4.20
C TYR A 67 5.28 15.10 3.52
N LEU A 68 4.07 15.31 4.06
CA LEU A 68 2.82 14.87 3.43
C LEU A 68 2.63 15.51 2.05
N LYS A 69 2.96 16.80 1.90
CA LYS A 69 2.91 17.48 0.61
C LYS A 69 3.90 16.86 -0.39
N LYS A 70 5.17 16.69 0.01
CA LYS A 70 6.19 16.03 -0.81
C LYS A 70 5.79 14.60 -1.19
N LEU A 71 5.22 13.85 -0.24
CA LEU A 71 4.73 12.50 -0.49
C LEU A 71 3.61 12.50 -1.53
N THR A 72 2.69 13.45 -1.47
CA THR A 72 1.59 13.59 -2.43
C THR A 72 2.12 13.89 -3.84
N GLU A 73 3.09 14.79 -3.94
CA GLU A 73 3.76 15.13 -5.20
C GLU A 73 4.53 13.95 -5.81
N VAL A 74 5.23 13.16 -4.99
CA VAL A 74 5.93 11.95 -5.46
C VAL A 74 4.92 10.85 -5.80
N ASN A 75 3.85 10.69 -5.01
CA ASN A 75 2.82 9.68 -5.22
C ASN A 75 2.17 9.81 -6.60
N SER A 76 1.87 11.03 -7.06
CA SER A 76 1.33 11.24 -8.42
C SER A 76 2.33 10.82 -9.51
N LYS A 77 3.62 11.09 -9.30
CA LYS A 77 4.70 10.69 -10.22
C LYS A 77 4.87 9.18 -10.27
N ILE A 78 4.72 8.46 -9.17
CA ILE A 78 4.90 6.99 -9.09
C ILE A 78 3.62 6.19 -9.22
N ASP A 79 2.44 6.82 -9.33
CA ASP A 79 1.16 6.11 -9.43
C ASP A 79 1.10 5.13 -10.61
N HIS A 80 1.80 5.48 -11.70
CA HIS A 80 1.98 4.59 -12.85
C HIS A 80 2.66 3.24 -12.50
N LEU A 81 3.45 3.18 -11.43
CA LEU A 81 4.08 1.94 -10.95
C LEU A 81 3.06 1.02 -10.26
N ARG A 82 2.09 1.57 -9.50
CA ARG A 82 0.98 0.76 -8.94
C ARG A 82 0.18 0.08 -10.05
N LYS A 83 -0.01 0.80 -11.15
CA LYS A 83 -0.66 0.28 -12.37
C LYS A 83 0.11 -0.87 -13.02
N GLN A 84 1.44 -0.92 -12.86
CA GLN A 84 2.30 -2.01 -13.34
C GLN A 84 2.40 -3.19 -12.36
N PHE A 85 2.21 -2.94 -11.06
CA PHE A 85 2.31 -3.96 -10.02
C PHE A 85 1.13 -4.93 -10.06
N ASN A 86 -0.10 -4.39 -10.06
CA ASN A 86 -1.36 -5.14 -10.09
C ASN A 86 -1.63 -5.68 -11.49
N LEU A 87 -1.01 -6.82 -11.81
CA LEU A 87 -1.22 -7.57 -13.03
C LEU A 87 -1.98 -8.86 -12.71
N SER A 88 -3.06 -9.12 -13.44
CA SER A 88 -3.69 -10.44 -13.46
C SER A 88 -3.85 -10.93 -14.88
N VAL A 89 -3.68 -12.23 -15.07
CA VAL A 89 -3.93 -12.92 -16.32
C VAL A 89 -4.95 -14.02 -16.06
N SER A 90 -5.96 -14.11 -16.90
CA SER A 90 -6.95 -15.18 -16.84
C SER A 90 -7.33 -15.63 -18.24
N VAL A 91 -7.77 -16.87 -18.33
CA VAL A 91 -8.32 -17.53 -19.51
C VAL A 91 -9.59 -18.24 -19.11
N SER A 92 -10.58 -18.17 -19.98
CA SER A 92 -11.86 -18.84 -19.88
C SER A 92 -12.20 -19.54 -21.20
N PRO A 93 -13.00 -20.62 -21.14
CA PRO A 93 -13.49 -21.27 -22.34
C PRO A 93 -14.56 -20.40 -23.00
N TRP A 94 -14.50 -20.26 -24.31
CA TRP A 94 -15.54 -19.65 -25.13
C TRP A 94 -15.98 -20.62 -26.21
N THR A 95 -17.24 -21.05 -26.13
CA THR A 95 -17.85 -21.98 -27.08
C THR A 95 -18.43 -21.17 -28.24
N LYS A 96 -17.94 -21.42 -29.46
CA LYS A 96 -18.49 -20.79 -30.68
C LYS A 96 -19.67 -21.57 -31.23
N ASP A 97 -19.55 -22.90 -31.18
CA ASP A 97 -20.57 -23.87 -31.58
C ASP A 97 -20.41 -25.13 -30.71
N ASN A 98 -21.32 -26.11 -30.83
CA ASN A 98 -21.33 -27.29 -29.97
C ASN A 98 -20.03 -28.12 -30.00
N LYS A 99 -19.18 -27.97 -31.03
CA LYS A 99 -17.94 -28.76 -31.23
C LYS A 99 -16.67 -27.93 -31.00
N ASN A 100 -16.71 -26.63 -31.27
CA ASN A 100 -15.55 -25.75 -31.28
C ASN A 100 -15.60 -24.78 -30.11
N TRP A 101 -14.60 -24.90 -29.24
CA TRP A 101 -14.35 -23.92 -28.20
C TRP A 101 -12.91 -23.41 -28.22
N TYR A 102 -12.73 -22.22 -27.65
CA TYR A 102 -11.51 -21.44 -27.70
C TYR A 102 -11.09 -21.04 -26.28
N CYS A 103 -9.78 -20.90 -26.09
CA CYS A 103 -9.23 -20.36 -24.86
C CYS A 103 -9.04 -18.84 -25.02
N LEU A 104 -10.03 -18.06 -24.57
CA LEU A 104 -9.98 -16.60 -24.57
C LEU A 104 -9.41 -16.11 -23.26
N GLY A 105 -8.47 -15.18 -23.34
CA GLY A 105 -7.79 -14.65 -22.19
C GLY A 105 -7.85 -13.15 -22.08
N THR A 106 -7.63 -12.68 -20.87
CA THR A 106 -7.60 -11.27 -20.51
C THR A 106 -6.42 -11.02 -19.59
N ILE A 107 -5.69 -9.95 -19.88
CA ILE A 107 -4.69 -9.37 -18.99
C ILE A 107 -5.29 -8.10 -18.40
N SER A 108 -5.51 -8.09 -17.10
CA SER A 108 -5.99 -6.91 -16.37
C SER A 108 -4.81 -6.23 -15.67
N ARG A 109 -4.81 -4.90 -15.74
CA ARG A 109 -3.82 -4.04 -15.08
C ARG A 109 -4.55 -2.84 -14.48
N SER A 110 -4.21 -2.46 -13.26
CA SER A 110 -4.89 -1.34 -12.58
C SER A 110 -4.79 -0.06 -13.42
N GLY A 111 -5.89 0.69 -13.54
CA GLY A 111 -5.91 1.98 -14.23
C GLY A 111 -5.75 1.93 -15.76
N TYR A 112 -5.85 0.76 -16.39
CA TYR A 112 -5.85 0.61 -17.85
C TYR A 112 -6.93 -0.36 -18.30
N ASN A 113 -7.33 -0.24 -19.57
CA ASN A 113 -8.23 -1.20 -20.20
C ASN A 113 -7.61 -2.59 -20.23
N LYS A 114 -8.49 -3.58 -20.04
CA LYS A 114 -8.18 -5.01 -20.19
C LYS A 114 -7.61 -5.28 -21.58
N VAL A 115 -6.52 -6.02 -21.63
CA VAL A 115 -5.92 -6.48 -22.89
C VAL A 115 -6.45 -7.87 -23.17
N SER A 116 -7.18 -8.03 -24.27
CA SER A 116 -7.69 -9.34 -24.68
C SER A 116 -6.64 -10.14 -25.44
N PHE A 117 -6.71 -11.46 -25.34
CA PHE A 117 -5.92 -12.37 -26.16
C PHE A 117 -6.68 -13.66 -26.45
N ASN A 118 -6.30 -14.35 -27.52
CA ASN A 118 -6.92 -15.61 -27.92
C ASN A 118 -5.82 -16.63 -28.18
N LEU A 119 -5.72 -17.64 -27.31
CA LEU A 119 -4.75 -18.72 -27.47
C LEU A 119 -5.07 -19.62 -28.66
N GLY A 120 -6.34 -19.63 -29.09
CA GLY A 120 -6.83 -20.35 -30.25
C GLY A 120 -7.88 -21.41 -29.90
N ASN A 121 -8.25 -22.16 -30.93
CA ASN A 121 -9.12 -23.32 -30.79
C ASN A 121 -8.42 -24.39 -29.95
N MET A 122 -9.17 -25.01 -29.04
CA MET A 122 -8.63 -25.97 -28.10
C MET A 122 -7.95 -27.16 -28.79
N GLU A 123 -8.64 -27.84 -29.70
CA GLU A 123 -8.16 -29.07 -30.34
C GLU A 123 -7.07 -28.80 -31.38
N LYS A 124 -7.26 -27.76 -32.19
CA LYS A 124 -6.39 -27.49 -33.36
C LYS A 124 -5.12 -26.75 -33.00
N LYS A 125 -5.11 -25.99 -31.88
CA LYS A 125 -4.00 -25.06 -31.58
C LYS A 125 -3.50 -25.17 -30.15
N VAL A 126 -4.37 -25.09 -29.15
CA VAL A 126 -3.95 -25.05 -27.75
C VAL A 126 -3.38 -26.40 -27.30
N ARG A 127 -4.11 -27.51 -27.51
CA ARG A 127 -3.67 -28.85 -27.10
C ARG A 127 -2.37 -29.25 -27.80
N PRO A 128 -2.25 -29.18 -29.13
CA PRO A 128 -1.02 -29.59 -29.82
C PRO A 128 0.17 -28.77 -29.35
N ARG A 129 -0.01 -27.44 -29.17
CA ARG A 129 1.05 -26.57 -28.67
C ARG A 129 1.53 -26.96 -27.28
N LEU A 130 0.61 -27.21 -26.34
CA LEU A 130 0.98 -27.62 -24.99
C LEU A 130 1.66 -28.99 -24.96
N MET A 131 1.24 -29.92 -25.82
CA MET A 131 1.84 -31.25 -25.91
C MET A 131 3.29 -31.19 -26.42
N ASP A 132 3.57 -30.30 -27.35
CA ASP A 132 4.93 -30.08 -27.86
C ASP A 132 5.79 -29.30 -26.87
N TYR A 133 5.26 -28.21 -26.31
CA TYR A 133 5.96 -27.39 -25.31
C TYR A 133 6.37 -28.19 -24.07
N TYR A 134 5.49 -29.09 -23.60
CA TYR A 134 5.76 -29.97 -22.45
C TYR A 134 6.19 -31.38 -22.84
N LYS A 135 6.75 -31.59 -24.05
CA LYS A 135 7.10 -32.94 -24.52
C LYS A 135 8.01 -33.72 -23.58
N THR A 136 8.93 -33.04 -22.89
CA THR A 136 9.85 -33.60 -21.89
C THR A 136 9.35 -33.48 -20.44
N ASN A 137 8.31 -32.68 -20.19
CA ASN A 137 7.72 -32.49 -18.86
C ASN A 137 6.47 -33.36 -18.71
N TYR A 138 6.69 -34.65 -18.41
CA TYR A 138 5.63 -35.65 -18.33
C TYR A 138 4.49 -35.28 -17.35
N PRO A 139 4.75 -34.76 -16.13
CA PRO A 139 3.69 -34.33 -15.22
C PRO A 139 2.78 -33.24 -15.82
N LYS A 140 3.35 -32.18 -16.41
CA LYS A 140 2.58 -31.10 -17.06
C LYS A 140 1.83 -31.60 -18.29
N LYS A 141 2.47 -32.44 -19.09
CA LYS A 141 1.85 -33.06 -20.27
C LYS A 141 0.62 -33.88 -19.87
N LYS A 142 0.74 -34.74 -18.85
CA LYS A 142 -0.39 -35.54 -18.32
C LYS A 142 -1.50 -34.62 -17.78
N GLN A 143 -1.15 -33.57 -17.04
CA GLN A 143 -2.09 -32.62 -16.43
C GLN A 143 -3.07 -32.00 -17.45
N PHE A 144 -2.60 -31.69 -18.65
CA PHE A 144 -3.39 -31.06 -19.73
C PHE A 144 -3.97 -32.06 -20.73
N ASN A 145 -3.49 -33.30 -20.75
CA ASN A 145 -3.96 -34.33 -21.69
C ASN A 145 -5.11 -35.19 -21.13
N SER A 146 -5.24 -35.30 -19.82
CA SER A 146 -6.16 -36.24 -19.16
C SER A 146 -7.52 -35.64 -18.76
N GLN A 147 -7.88 -34.47 -19.29
CA GLN A 147 -9.12 -33.79 -18.89
C GLN A 147 -10.26 -34.16 -19.83
N ASP A 148 -11.44 -34.38 -19.26
CA ASP A 148 -12.69 -34.29 -20.02
C ASP A 148 -12.79 -32.86 -20.56
N LEU A 149 -12.83 -32.70 -21.89
CA LEU A 149 -12.97 -31.40 -22.56
C LEU A 149 -14.34 -31.26 -23.23
N ASP A 150 -15.16 -32.30 -23.18
CA ASP A 150 -16.47 -32.36 -23.80
C ASP A 150 -17.50 -31.67 -22.89
N SER A 151 -17.37 -31.83 -21.57
CA SER A 151 -18.21 -31.13 -20.60
C SER A 151 -17.75 -29.69 -20.32
N GLN A 152 -18.71 -28.81 -20.03
CA GLN A 152 -18.42 -27.43 -19.62
C GLN A 152 -17.55 -27.37 -18.35
N LYS A 153 -17.80 -28.26 -17.38
CA LYS A 153 -16.99 -28.38 -16.15
C LYS A 153 -15.56 -28.78 -16.48
N GLY A 154 -15.38 -29.72 -17.40
CA GLY A 154 -14.09 -30.14 -17.92
C GLY A 154 -13.29 -28.99 -18.55
N ARG A 155 -13.93 -28.21 -19.42
CA ARG A 155 -13.35 -27.01 -20.05
C ARG A 155 -12.93 -25.95 -19.03
N LEU A 156 -13.76 -25.69 -18.02
CA LEU A 156 -13.44 -24.75 -16.94
C LEU A 156 -12.23 -25.23 -16.13
N ASN A 157 -12.20 -26.50 -15.73
CA ASN A 157 -11.07 -27.10 -15.01
C ASN A 157 -9.77 -27.05 -15.83
N PHE A 158 -9.86 -27.17 -17.16
CA PHE A 158 -8.71 -26.98 -18.04
C PHE A 158 -8.19 -25.55 -17.99
N CYS A 159 -9.08 -24.57 -18.18
CA CYS A 159 -8.70 -23.16 -18.13
C CYS A 159 -8.17 -22.73 -16.76
N GLU A 160 -8.69 -23.27 -15.66
CA GLU A 160 -8.17 -23.02 -14.31
C GLU A 160 -6.72 -23.50 -14.16
N LYS A 161 -6.41 -24.72 -14.63
CA LYS A 161 -5.04 -25.22 -14.66
C LYS A 161 -4.13 -24.38 -15.56
N LEU A 162 -4.66 -23.89 -16.67
CA LEU A 162 -3.93 -22.99 -17.55
C LEU A 162 -3.64 -21.65 -16.86
N ASN A 163 -4.61 -21.09 -16.12
CA ASN A 163 -4.42 -19.85 -15.35
C ASN A 163 -3.30 -19.99 -14.32
N MET A 164 -3.23 -21.11 -13.60
CA MET A 164 -2.13 -21.40 -12.67
C MET A 164 -0.76 -21.34 -13.35
N VAL A 165 -0.67 -21.81 -14.60
CA VAL A 165 0.57 -21.74 -15.39
C VAL A 165 0.82 -20.31 -15.89
N LEU A 166 -0.19 -19.61 -16.37
CA LEU A 166 -0.03 -18.26 -16.93
C LEU A 166 0.49 -17.24 -15.90
N TYR A 167 0.23 -17.45 -14.60
CA TYR A 167 0.81 -16.61 -13.54
C TYR A 167 2.35 -16.57 -13.56
N SER A 168 3.02 -17.65 -13.97
CA SER A 168 4.49 -17.65 -14.05
C SER A 168 5.03 -16.73 -15.16
N TYR A 169 4.18 -16.31 -16.10
CA TYR A 169 4.52 -15.42 -17.21
C TYR A 169 4.39 -13.93 -16.85
N HIS A 170 3.99 -13.60 -15.62
CA HIS A 170 3.87 -12.21 -15.15
C HIS A 170 5.10 -11.34 -15.44
N PRO A 171 6.36 -11.78 -15.23
CA PRO A 171 7.54 -10.98 -15.56
C PRO A 171 7.61 -10.60 -17.05
N GLN A 172 7.38 -11.58 -17.93
CA GLN A 172 7.42 -11.39 -19.39
C GLN A 172 6.26 -10.50 -19.88
N ILE A 173 5.06 -10.70 -19.34
CA ILE A 173 3.90 -9.84 -19.61
C ILE A 173 4.21 -8.39 -19.22
N ARG A 174 4.79 -8.16 -18.03
CA ARG A 174 5.18 -6.81 -17.58
C ARG A 174 6.18 -6.17 -18.52
N GLU A 175 7.22 -6.90 -18.93
CA GLU A 175 8.21 -6.39 -19.87
C GLU A 175 7.58 -6.02 -21.22
N HIS A 176 6.72 -6.90 -21.76
CA HIS A 176 6.03 -6.65 -23.02
C HIS A 176 5.10 -5.43 -22.94
N ILE A 177 4.37 -5.26 -21.84
CA ILE A 177 3.50 -4.11 -21.58
C ILE A 177 4.32 -2.82 -21.44
N ARG A 178 5.49 -2.84 -20.79
CA ARG A 178 6.37 -1.66 -20.69
C ARG A 178 6.83 -1.18 -22.06
N LYS A 179 7.18 -2.11 -22.95
CA LYS A 179 7.53 -1.82 -24.35
C LYS A 179 6.31 -1.32 -25.15
N ASN A 180 5.09 -1.76 -24.79
CA ASN A 180 3.86 -1.49 -25.53
C ASN A 180 2.70 -1.01 -24.63
N PRO A 181 2.79 0.18 -24.01
CA PRO A 181 1.86 0.59 -22.94
C PRO A 181 0.41 0.76 -23.41
N LYS A 182 0.19 1.14 -24.68
CA LYS A 182 -1.13 1.35 -25.30
C LYS A 182 -1.71 0.09 -25.98
N MET A 183 -1.12 -1.08 -25.75
CA MET A 183 -1.60 -2.34 -26.33
C MET A 183 -3.07 -2.61 -25.99
N LYS A 184 -3.89 -2.89 -27.01
CA LYS A 184 -5.32 -3.25 -26.88
C LYS A 184 -5.54 -4.77 -26.87
N SER A 185 -4.68 -5.52 -27.57
CA SER A 185 -4.73 -6.98 -27.61
C SER A 185 -3.33 -7.57 -27.75
N LEU A 186 -3.10 -8.74 -27.13
CA LEU A 186 -1.86 -9.50 -27.29
C LEU A 186 -2.01 -10.47 -28.47
N LYS A 187 -1.34 -10.15 -29.57
CA LYS A 187 -1.31 -10.98 -30.78
C LYS A 187 -0.33 -12.14 -30.61
N LYS A 188 -0.54 -13.23 -31.36
CA LYS A 188 0.30 -14.45 -31.30
C LYS A 188 0.50 -14.96 -29.86
N SER A 189 -0.54 -14.86 -29.03
CA SER A 189 -0.45 -15.09 -27.59
C SER A 189 -0.06 -16.53 -27.22
N ILE A 190 -0.43 -17.54 -28.02
CA ILE A 190 0.03 -18.91 -27.76
C ILE A 190 1.56 -19.03 -27.89
N ASP A 191 2.18 -18.32 -28.85
CA ASP A 191 3.63 -18.31 -29.05
C ASP A 191 4.32 -17.51 -27.94
N PHE A 192 3.66 -16.45 -27.48
CA PHE A 192 4.13 -15.64 -26.36
C PHE A 192 4.17 -16.44 -25.04
N PHE A 193 3.12 -17.21 -24.74
CA PHE A 193 3.05 -17.99 -23.49
C PHE A 193 3.67 -19.37 -23.59
N PHE A 194 3.77 -19.96 -24.78
CA PHE A 194 4.31 -21.32 -24.98
C PHE A 194 5.22 -21.30 -26.22
N PRO A 195 6.39 -20.65 -26.13
CA PRO A 195 7.34 -20.60 -27.23
C PRO A 195 7.93 -21.98 -27.48
N ILE A 196 7.89 -22.45 -28.73
CA ILE A 196 8.64 -23.64 -29.15
C ILE A 196 9.96 -23.14 -29.75
N PRO A 197 11.12 -23.76 -29.41
CA PRO A 197 12.40 -23.46 -30.05
C PRO A 197 12.40 -23.70 -31.56
#